data_AF-A0A2V7PNE8-F1
#
_entry.id   AF-A0A2V7PNE8-F1
#
_cell.length_a   1.000
_cell.length_b   1.000
_cell.length_c   1.000
_cell.angle_alpha   90.00
_cell.angle_beta   90.00
_cell.angle_gamma   90.00
#
_symmetry.space_group_name_H-M   'P 1'
#
loop_
_entity.id
_entity.type
_entity.pdbx_description
1 polymer ?
#
loop_
_entity_poly.entity_id
_entity_poly.type
_entity_poly.pdbx_seq_one_letter_code
_entity_poly.pdbx_strand_id
1 'polypeptide(L)' 'MSPHGRSLTFTYDAADRRTSVTFPNGVVTGCGYDAANRLTSLTFTNGGTTLGDLSYTYDAAGNRTAMG' A
#
# COMPACT_ATOMS: atom_id res chain seq x y z
N MET A 1 28.92 -13.89 -12.33
CA MET A 1 27.71 -13.06 -12.56
C MET A 1 26.83 -13.21 -11.34
N SER A 2 26.68 -12.15 -10.54
CA SER A 2 25.94 -12.18 -9.28
C SER A 2 24.44 -12.38 -9.55
N PRO A 3 23.71 -13.16 -8.73
CA PRO A 3 22.26 -13.25 -8.87
C PRO A 3 21.70 -11.88 -8.54
N HIS A 4 21.09 -11.19 -9.50
CA HIS A 4 20.32 -9.99 -9.21
C HIS A 4 19.04 -10.41 -8.49
N GLY A 5 19.17 -10.66 -7.18
CA GLY A 5 18.09 -11.05 -6.30
C GLY A 5 17.02 -9.97 -6.30
N ARG A 6 15.97 -10.19 -7.08
CA ARG A 6 14.76 -9.36 -7.10
C ARG A 6 14.13 -9.45 -5.71
N SER A 7 14.40 -8.45 -4.87
CA SER A 7 13.94 -8.43 -3.48
C SER A 7 12.67 -7.59 -3.36
N LEU A 8 11.69 -8.09 -2.60
CA LEU A 8 10.54 -7.30 -2.16
C LEU A 8 10.79 -6.87 -0.71
N THR A 9 10.60 -5.59 -0.43
CA THR A 9 10.72 -5.04 0.94
C THR A 9 9.34 -4.64 1.45
N PHE A 10 9.08 -4.92 2.72
CA PHE A 10 7.84 -4.56 3.41
C PHE A 10 8.14 -3.68 4.61
N THR A 11 7.28 -2.68 4.86
CA THR A 11 7.29 -1.92 6.12
C THR A 11 5.95 -2.09 6.82
N TYR A 12 5.98 -1.97 8.15
CA TYR A 12 4.82 -2.17 9.00
C TYR A 12 4.70 -1.00 9.98
N ASP A 13 3.48 -0.71 10.43
CA ASP A 13 3.24 0.18 11.56
C ASP A 13 3.28 -0.57 12.91
N ALA A 14 3.07 0.17 14.00
CA ALA A 14 3.09 -0.39 15.36
C ALA A 14 1.93 -1.37 15.67
N ALA A 15 0.95 -1.49 14.77
CA ALA A 15 -0.13 -2.47 14.85
C ALA A 15 0.11 -3.67 13.92
N ASP A 16 1.36 -3.87 13.47
CA ASP A 16 1.79 -4.91 12.53
C ASP A 16 1.05 -4.87 11.18
N ARG A 17 0.55 -3.71 10.78
CA ARG A 17 -0.12 -3.51 9.50
C ARG A 17 0.88 -3.03 8.46
N ARG A 18 0.84 -3.63 7.28
CA ARG A 18 1.79 -3.30 6.20
C ARG A 18 1.54 -1.91 5.64
N THR A 19 2.47 -0.99 5.84
CA THR A 19 2.39 0.40 5.35
C THR A 19 3.02 0.60 3.98
N SER A 20 3.94 -0.28 3.55
CA SER A 20 4.58 -0.19 2.24
C SER A 20 5.01 -1.54 1.68
N VAL A 21 5.01 -1.64 0.35
CA VAL A 21 5.65 -2.68 -0.45
C VAL A 21 6.57 -2.00 -1.46
N THR A 22 7.87 -2.30 -1.44
CA THR A 22 8.81 -1.90 -2.49
C THR A 22 9.10 -3.09 -3.39
N PHE A 23 8.79 -2.93 -4.67
CA PHE A 23 9.00 -3.93 -5.71
C PHE A 23 10.40 -3.82 -6.33
N PRO A 24 10.95 -4.91 -6.90
CA PRO A 24 12.27 -4.91 -7.53
C PRO A 24 12.44 -3.93 -8.70
N ASN A 25 11.34 -3.47 -9.30
CA ASN A 25 11.33 -2.48 -10.39
C ASN A 25 11.30 -1.02 -9.88
N GLY A 26 11.42 -0.80 -8.56
CA GLY A 26 11.40 0.53 -7.95
C GLY A 26 10.01 1.07 -7.66
N VAL A 27 8.95 0.36 -8.07
CA VAL A 27 7.57 0.74 -7.70
C VAL A 27 7.38 0.54 -6.21
N VAL A 28 6.77 1.53 -5.56
CA VAL A 28 6.39 1.48 -4.15
C VAL A 28 4.87 1.58 -4.05
N THR A 29 4.26 0.64 -3.34
CA THR A 29 2.85 0.71 -2.96
C THR A 29 2.74 1.10 -1.49
N GLY A 30 2.20 2.29 -1.20
CA GLY A 30 1.84 2.71 0.15
C GLY A 30 0.42 2.28 0.51
N CYS A 31 0.19 1.93 1.77
CA CYS A 31 -1.12 1.54 2.29
C CYS A 31 -1.55 2.49 3.43
N GLY A 32 -2.77 3.04 3.34
CA GLY A 32 -3.42 3.76 4.43
C GLY A 32 -4.52 2.93 5.08
N TYR A 33 -4.67 3.07 6.40
CA TYR A 33 -5.66 2.34 7.18
C TYR A 33 -6.46 3.25 8.09
N ASP A 34 -7.73 2.90 8.33
CA ASP A 34 -8.52 3.52 9.38
C ASP A 34 -8.26 2.89 10.78
N ALA A 35 -8.95 3.42 11.79
CA ALA A 35 -8.87 2.93 13.17
C ALA A 35 -9.45 1.50 13.34
N ALA A 36 -10.27 1.03 12.41
CA ALA A 36 -10.83 -0.31 12.40
C ALA A 36 -9.96 -1.32 11.63
N ASN A 37 -8.71 -0.95 11.30
CA ASN A 37 -7.78 -1.78 10.55
C ASN A 37 -8.27 -2.13 9.12
N ARG A 38 -9.04 -1.23 8.50
CA ARG A 38 -9.49 -1.38 7.12
C ARG A 38 -8.63 -0.53 6.20
N LEU A 39 -8.24 -1.07 5.05
CA LEU A 39 -7.45 -0.36 4.04
C LEU A 39 -8.30 0.76 3.42
N THR A 40 -7.91 2.01 3.60
CA THR A 40 -8.63 3.17 3.07
C THR A 40 -7.94 3.80 1.88
N SER A 41 -6.64 3.56 1.67
CA SER A 41 -5.94 4.07 0.51
C SER A 41 -4.78 3.19 0.05
N LEU A 42 -4.50 3.25 -1.25
CA LEU A 42 -3.28 2.76 -1.87
C LEU A 42 -2.66 3.89 -2.68
N THR A 43 -1.35 4.08 -2.58
CA THR A 43 -0.60 5.00 -3.46
C THR A 43 0.47 4.23 -4.20
N PHE A 44 0.63 4.52 -5.49
CA PHE A 44 1.65 3.90 -6.33
C PHE A 44 2.66 4.95 -6.73
N THR A 45 3.93 4.75 -6.39
CA THR A 45 5.00 5.68 -6.78
C THR A 45 6.17 4.95 -7.43
N ASN A 46 6.95 5.64 -8.26
CA ASN A 46 8.23 5.15 -8.75
C ASN A 46 9.22 6.31 -8.78
N GLY A 47 10.33 6.19 -8.04
CA GLY A 47 11.33 7.26 -7.94
C GLY A 47 10.79 8.59 -7.40
N GLY A 48 9.73 8.55 -6.58
CA GLY A 48 9.06 9.74 -6.05
C GLY A 48 7.93 10.29 -6.92
N THR A 49 7.76 9.80 -8.16
CA THR A 49 6.64 10.16 -9.04
C THR A 49 5.41 9.33 -8.69
N THR A 50 4.27 9.98 -8.42
CA THR A 50 2.97 9.30 -8.26
C THR A 50 2.50 8.77 -9.61
N LEU A 51 2.27 7.46 -9.67
CA LEU A 51 1.72 6.75 -10.82
C LEU A 51 0.19 6.67 -10.75
N GLY A 52 -0.36 6.74 -9.53
CA GLY A 52 -1.79 6.75 -9.25
C GLY A 52 -2.06 6.43 -7.79
N ASP A 53 -3.33 6.44 -7.44
CA ASP A 53 -3.84 6.09 -6.12
C ASP A 53 -5.20 5.42 -6.24
N LEU A 54 -5.62 4.76 -5.16
CA LEU A 54 -6.97 4.24 -4.96
C LEU A 54 -7.42 4.61 -3.56
N SER A 55 -8.68 5.00 -3.42
CA SER A 55 -9.32 5.29 -2.14
C SER A 55 -10.52 4.39 -1.90
N TYR A 56 -10.72 3.97 -0.66
CA TYR A 56 -11.84 3.12 -0.25
C TYR A 56 -12.60 3.75 0.91
N THR A 57 -13.92 3.72 0.81
CA THR A 57 -14.82 4.11 1.91
C THR A 57 -15.63 2.90 2.36
N TYR A 58 -16.05 2.92 3.62
CA TYR A 58 -16.78 1.84 4.25
C TYR A 58 -17.97 2.37 5.02
N ASP A 59 -19.06 1.59 5.05
CA ASP A 59 -20.17 1.83 5.97
C ASP A 59 -19.84 1.39 7.41
N ALA A 60 -20.80 1.59 8.31
CA ALA A 60 -20.70 1.19 9.71
C ALA A 60 -20.69 -0.34 9.91
N ALA A 61 -21.23 -1.11 8.96
CA ALA A 61 -21.21 -2.57 9.00
C ALA A 61 -19.90 -3.15 8.47
N GLY A 62 -19.01 -2.32 7.91
CA GLY A 62 -17.73 -2.76 7.36
C GLY A 62 -17.76 -3.08 5.87
N ASN A 63 -18.87 -2.84 5.18
CA ASN A 63 -18.94 -3.05 3.74
C ASN A 63 -18.28 -1.88 3.03
N ARG A 64 -17.49 -2.17 2.00
CA ARG A 64 -16.91 -1.12 1.14
C ARG A 64 -18.02 -0.49 0.29
N THR A 65 -18.17 0.82 0.37
CA THR A 65 -19.24 1.56 -0.32
C THR A 65 -18.76 2.36 -1.52
N ALA A 66 -17.47 2.70 -1.60
CA ALA A 66 -16.90 3.32 -2.79
C ALA A 66 -15.45 2.87 -3.05
N MET A 67 -15.06 3.01 -4.31
CA MET A 67 -13.69 2.99 -4.80
C MET A 67 -13.51 4.22 -5.69
N GLY A 68 -12.48 5.02 -5.43
CA GLY A 68 -12.10 6.20 -6.20
C GLY A 68 -10.66 6.11 -6.63
#